data_AF-A0A7S2CAG3-F1
#
_entry.id   AF-A0A7S2CAG3-F1
#
_cell.length_a   1.000
_cell.length_b   1.000
_cell.length_c   1.000
_cell.angle_alpha   90.00
_cell.angle_beta   90.00
_cell.angle_gamma   90.00
#
_symmetry.space_group_name_H-M   'P 1'
#
loop_
_entity.id
_entity.type
_entity.pdbx_description
1 polymer ?
#
loop_
_entity_poly.entity_id
_entity_poly.type
_entity_poly.pdbx_seq_one_letter_code
_entity_poly.pdbx_strand_id
1 'polypeptide(L)'
;FWDASHIVEDLARAYGKWQTAECRRMTDELVSLDPDGSGRVPLRTFYSQPDTADYQFSESEDYLRQIGALDETAPGGPRVRIANYMAGPSNCIASFSHYSVCCLSDCEAITGEIEGRVRAPTAPPEQLLGIVANLSSFYSEAPRELPPALAGRLAEVAERHGGEVPLHGRLFAQWLHHAFPQECPYPHVHEAAAVLTPGHWAEGNRTAAAAKEERQRKIAEAEAGASAGAAEGGRSELAWSDEEVLPVHEPPRAPARPWA
;
A
#
# COMPACT_ATOMS: atom_id res chain seq x y z
N PHE A 1 24.77 24.81 16.89
CA PHE A 1 24.14 24.36 15.63
C PHE A 1 24.33 22.86 15.40
N TRP A 2 25.56 22.33 15.46
CA TRP A 2 25.84 20.90 15.27
C TRP A 2 25.19 20.00 16.35
N ASP A 3 25.30 20.39 17.63
CA ASP A 3 24.71 19.66 18.75
C ASP A 3 23.17 19.63 18.71
N ALA A 4 22.55 20.73 18.29
CA ALA A 4 21.09 20.79 18.13
C ALA A 4 20.60 19.88 16.99
N SER A 5 21.36 19.78 15.89
CA SER A 5 21.04 18.86 14.79
C SER A 5 21.12 17.40 15.26
N HIS A 6 22.17 17.04 16.00
CA HIS A 6 22.34 15.67 16.51
C HIS A 6 21.25 15.28 17.50
N ILE A 7 20.88 16.19 18.40
CA ILE A 7 19.78 15.96 19.35
C ILE A 7 18.46 15.74 18.61
N VAL A 8 18.18 16.54 17.56
CA VAL A 8 16.96 16.37 16.74
C VAL A 8 17.00 15.05 15.97
N GLU A 9 18.13 14.67 15.39
CA GLU A 9 18.28 13.39 14.69
C GLU A 9 18.10 12.19 15.62
N ASP A 10 18.66 12.24 16.82
CA ASP A 10 18.56 11.17 17.79
C ASP A 10 17.16 11.07 18.40
N LEU A 11 16.51 12.21 18.66
CA LEU A 11 15.11 12.25 19.05
C LEU A 11 14.21 11.72 17.93
N ALA A 12 14.45 12.11 16.68
CA ALA A 12 13.70 11.61 15.52
C ALA A 12 13.91 10.11 15.30
N ARG A 13 15.14 9.59 15.47
CA ARG A 13 15.43 8.14 15.40
C ARG A 13 14.78 7.36 16.52
N ALA A 14 14.88 7.82 17.77
CA ALA A 14 14.28 7.16 18.92
C ALA A 14 12.74 7.17 18.82
N TYR A 15 12.17 8.31 18.42
CA TYR A 15 10.74 8.45 18.19
C TYR A 15 10.28 7.56 17.02
N GLY A 16 11.02 7.53 15.91
CA GLY A 16 10.72 6.67 14.75
C GLY A 16 10.67 5.18 15.10
N LYS A 17 11.57 4.68 15.95
CA LYS A 17 11.55 3.27 16.42
C LYS A 17 10.33 2.95 17.28
N TRP A 18 9.95 3.87 18.17
CA TRP A 18 8.74 3.69 18.98
C TRP A 18 7.48 3.75 18.11
N GLN A 19 7.44 4.69 17.17
CA GLN A 19 6.36 4.79 16.20
C GLN A 19 6.21 3.56 15.33
N THR A 20 7.33 2.96 14.93
CA THR A 20 7.31 1.70 14.17
C THR A 20 6.62 0.59 14.97
N ALA A 21 6.79 0.53 16.30
CA ALA A 21 6.15 -0.48 17.13
C ALA A 21 4.63 -0.27 17.27
N GLU A 22 4.18 0.98 17.47
CA GLU A 22 2.74 1.28 17.56
C GLU A 22 2.04 1.13 16.19
N CYS A 23 2.67 1.56 15.10
CA CYS A 23 2.16 1.33 13.74
C CYS A 23 2.05 -0.17 13.44
N ARG A 24 3.01 -0.99 13.86
CA ARG A 24 2.94 -2.45 13.68
C ARG A 24 1.80 -3.09 14.46
N ARG A 25 1.57 -2.69 15.71
CA ARG A 25 0.41 -3.17 16.48
C ARG A 25 -0.89 -2.78 15.79
N MET A 26 -0.99 -1.57 15.26
CA MET A 26 -2.14 -1.14 14.47
C MET A 26 -2.32 -2.01 13.21
N THR A 27 -1.24 -2.33 12.49
CA THR A 27 -1.28 -3.26 11.35
C THR A 27 -1.74 -4.65 11.78
N ASP A 28 -1.24 -5.19 12.89
CA ASP A 28 -1.63 -6.51 13.41
C ASP A 28 -3.13 -6.58 13.73
N GLU A 29 -3.68 -5.51 14.30
CA GLU A 29 -5.12 -5.38 14.55
C GLU A 29 -5.91 -5.34 13.24
N LEU A 30 -5.48 -4.58 12.23
CA LEU A 30 -6.11 -4.60 10.90
C LEU A 30 -6.02 -5.98 10.24
N VAL A 31 -4.90 -6.67 10.38
CA VAL A 31 -4.70 -8.04 9.87
C VAL A 31 -5.64 -9.03 10.57
N SER A 32 -5.90 -8.88 11.87
CA SER A 32 -6.90 -9.70 12.57
C SER A 32 -8.33 -9.49 12.07
N LEU A 33 -8.61 -8.38 11.40
CA LEU A 33 -9.89 -8.06 10.78
C LEU A 33 -9.98 -8.50 9.30
N ASP A 34 -8.90 -9.06 8.74
CA ASP A 34 -8.83 -9.60 7.37
C ASP A 34 -9.02 -11.13 7.39
N PRO A 35 -10.25 -11.62 7.17
CA PRO A 35 -10.58 -13.04 7.34
C PRO A 35 -9.89 -13.95 6.32
N ASP A 36 -9.53 -13.40 5.17
CA ASP A 36 -9.03 -14.17 4.02
C ASP A 36 -7.49 -14.05 3.88
N GLY A 37 -6.82 -13.26 4.74
CA GLY A 37 -5.39 -12.95 4.62
C GLY A 37 -5.05 -12.22 3.32
N SER A 38 -6.00 -11.48 2.77
CA SER A 38 -5.96 -10.82 1.46
C SER A 38 -5.29 -9.44 1.45
N GLY A 39 -4.84 -8.97 2.61
CA GLY A 39 -4.40 -7.59 2.86
C GLY A 39 -5.54 -6.58 2.87
N ARG A 40 -6.79 -7.03 3.04
CA ARG A 40 -7.99 -6.19 2.91
C ARG A 40 -9.02 -6.46 4.01
N VAL A 41 -9.50 -5.40 4.65
CA VAL A 41 -10.55 -5.47 5.66
C VAL A 41 -11.89 -5.04 5.05
N PRO A 42 -12.96 -5.85 5.09
CA PRO A 42 -14.28 -5.40 4.67
C PRO A 42 -14.69 -4.12 5.41
N LEU A 43 -15.22 -3.11 4.70
CA LEU A 43 -15.52 -1.81 5.31
C LEU A 43 -16.50 -1.93 6.49
N ARG A 44 -17.44 -2.89 6.42
CA ARG A 44 -18.32 -3.22 7.56
C ARG A 44 -17.51 -3.61 8.81
N THR A 45 -16.55 -4.53 8.66
CA THR A 45 -15.69 -5.00 9.75
C THR A 45 -14.83 -3.86 10.27
N PHE A 46 -14.31 -3.04 9.35
CA PHE A 46 -13.55 -1.83 9.66
C PHE A 46 -14.37 -0.81 10.46
N TYR A 47 -15.70 -0.76 10.38
CA TYR A 47 -16.51 0.15 11.21
C TYR A 47 -17.16 -0.52 12.44
N SER A 48 -17.18 -1.85 12.50
CA SER A 48 -17.86 -2.63 13.55
C SER A 48 -16.96 -3.03 14.73
N GLN A 49 -15.87 -2.30 14.98
CA GLN A 49 -15.00 -2.56 16.14
C GLN A 49 -15.76 -2.31 17.46
N PRO A 50 -15.53 -3.12 18.50
CA PRO A 50 -16.13 -2.89 19.81
C PRO A 50 -15.58 -1.60 20.43
N ASP A 51 -16.37 -0.92 21.27
CA ASP A 51 -15.93 0.29 21.99
C ASP A 51 -14.72 0.04 22.91
N THR A 52 -14.43 -1.23 23.23
CA THR A 52 -13.27 -1.67 24.03
C THR A 52 -12.03 -2.00 23.20
N ALA A 53 -12.07 -1.82 21.87
CA ALA A 53 -10.91 -2.08 21.01
C ALA A 53 -9.80 -1.06 21.28
N ASP A 54 -8.56 -1.54 21.25
CA ASP A 54 -7.35 -0.72 21.45
C ASP A 54 -7.19 0.35 20.36
N TYR A 55 -7.65 0.02 19.14
CA TYR A 55 -7.75 0.96 18.02
C TYR A 55 -9.21 1.11 17.60
N GLN A 56 -9.57 2.32 17.16
CA GLN A 56 -10.89 2.64 16.64
C GLN A 56 -10.76 3.26 15.26
N PHE A 57 -10.77 2.41 14.24
CA PHE A 57 -10.72 2.86 12.85
C PHE A 57 -12.04 3.52 12.43
N SER A 58 -11.93 4.69 11.82
CA SER A 58 -13.01 5.68 11.85
C SER A 58 -13.02 6.57 10.62
N GLU A 59 -12.05 6.40 9.72
CA GLU A 59 -11.84 7.17 8.52
C GLU A 59 -13.00 7.04 7.53
N SER A 60 -13.36 8.13 6.85
CA SER A 60 -14.48 8.20 5.91
C SER A 60 -14.18 7.48 4.61
N GLU A 61 -15.23 7.04 3.92
CA GLU A 61 -15.08 6.43 2.60
C GLU A 61 -14.47 7.39 1.59
N ASP A 62 -14.82 8.67 1.67
CA ASP A 62 -14.25 9.70 0.80
C ASP A 62 -12.74 9.82 0.99
N TYR A 63 -12.29 9.91 2.24
CA TYR A 63 -10.87 9.90 2.56
C TYR A 63 -10.17 8.63 2.06
N LEU A 64 -10.69 7.45 2.44
CA LEU A 64 -10.11 6.15 2.08
C LEU A 64 -10.02 5.98 0.56
N ARG A 65 -11.01 6.46 -0.20
CA ARG A 65 -11.00 6.43 -1.66
C ARG A 65 -9.93 7.35 -2.24
N GLN A 66 -9.84 8.59 -1.78
CA GLN A 66 -8.87 9.57 -2.30
C GLN A 66 -7.41 9.15 -2.08
N ILE A 67 -7.12 8.50 -0.94
CA ILE A 67 -5.78 7.99 -0.65
C ILE A 67 -5.53 6.60 -1.24
N GLY A 68 -6.45 6.05 -2.03
CA GLY A 68 -6.32 4.74 -2.67
C GLY A 68 -6.39 3.55 -1.70
N ALA A 69 -6.85 3.77 -0.46
CA ALA A 69 -7.04 2.73 0.54
C ALA A 69 -8.36 1.99 0.39
N LEU A 70 -9.35 2.51 -0.35
CA LEU A 70 -10.62 1.83 -0.59
C LEU A 70 -10.60 1.03 -1.90
N ASP A 71 -10.87 -0.26 -1.81
CA ASP A 71 -11.10 -1.17 -2.94
C ASP A 71 -12.60 -1.40 -3.13
N GLU A 72 -13.17 -0.79 -4.17
CA GLU A 72 -14.59 -0.90 -4.52
C GLU A 72 -14.84 -1.90 -5.66
N THR A 73 -13.78 -2.58 -6.13
CA THR A 73 -13.88 -3.53 -7.25
C THR A 73 -14.34 -4.93 -6.80
N ALA A 74 -14.26 -5.20 -5.49
CA ALA A 74 -14.61 -6.50 -4.95
C ALA A 74 -16.14 -6.73 -4.94
N PRO A 75 -16.63 -7.89 -5.41
CA PRO A 75 -18.07 -8.20 -5.45
C PRO A 75 -18.73 -8.27 -4.06
N GLY A 76 -17.93 -8.43 -2.99
CA GLY A 76 -18.39 -8.44 -1.60
C GLY A 76 -18.54 -7.05 -0.94
N GLY A 77 -18.53 -5.98 -1.74
CA GLY A 77 -18.60 -4.61 -1.27
C GLY A 77 -17.21 -3.99 -0.98
N PRO A 78 -17.18 -2.71 -0.57
CA PRO A 78 -15.94 -1.98 -0.37
C PRO A 78 -15.07 -2.62 0.71
N ARG A 79 -13.77 -2.72 0.44
CA ARG A 79 -12.76 -3.22 1.38
C ARG A 79 -11.61 -2.22 1.53
N VAL A 80 -11.07 -2.07 2.73
CA VAL A 80 -9.92 -1.21 3.03
C VAL A 80 -8.63 -2.01 2.82
N ARG A 81 -7.73 -1.52 1.97
CA ARG A 81 -6.37 -2.06 1.76
C ARG A 81 -5.50 -1.65 2.94
N ILE A 82 -4.99 -2.62 3.68
CA ILE A 82 -4.24 -2.40 4.93
C ILE A 82 -3.00 -1.55 4.67
N ALA A 83 -2.17 -1.94 3.70
CA ALA A 83 -0.93 -1.24 3.40
C ALA A 83 -1.14 0.23 2.96
N ASN A 84 -2.16 0.50 2.13
CA ASN A 84 -2.51 1.86 1.73
C ASN A 84 -3.05 2.69 2.89
N TYR A 85 -3.87 2.09 3.76
CA TYR A 85 -4.36 2.76 4.96
C TYR A 85 -3.19 3.16 5.86
N MET A 86 -2.28 2.23 6.16
CA MET A 86 -1.12 2.48 7.03
C MET A 86 -0.17 3.55 6.47
N ALA A 87 -0.02 3.62 5.14
CA ALA A 87 0.72 4.67 4.46
C ALA A 87 -0.04 6.03 4.37
N GLY A 88 -1.30 6.06 4.83
CA GLY A 88 -2.18 7.21 4.72
C GLY A 88 -1.88 8.35 5.69
N PRO A 89 -2.28 9.61 5.36
CA PRO A 89 -2.04 10.79 6.19
C PRO A 89 -2.59 10.76 7.63
N SER A 90 -3.67 10.02 7.88
CA SER A 90 -4.28 9.83 9.21
C SER A 90 -3.37 9.07 10.16
N ASN A 91 -2.37 8.36 9.63
CA ASN A 91 -1.36 7.62 10.39
C ASN A 91 -0.05 8.43 10.55
N CYS A 92 -0.16 9.76 10.42
CA CYS A 92 0.90 10.72 10.75
C CYS A 92 0.63 11.38 12.10
N ILE A 93 1.62 11.39 12.98
CA ILE A 93 1.45 11.84 14.38
C ILE A 93 1.90 13.27 14.58
N ALA A 94 2.82 13.74 13.74
CA ALA A 94 3.24 15.12 13.73
C ALA A 94 3.42 15.61 12.30
N SER A 95 2.88 16.79 12.03
CA SER A 95 3.06 17.48 10.75
C SER A 95 3.69 18.83 11.01
N PHE A 96 4.80 19.07 10.33
CA PHE A 96 5.53 20.33 10.31
C PHE A 96 5.43 20.93 8.91
N SER A 97 5.90 22.17 8.74
CA SER A 97 5.80 22.89 7.46
C SER A 97 6.48 22.18 6.28
N HIS A 98 7.51 21.37 6.54
CA HIS A 98 8.34 20.74 5.50
C HIS A 98 8.40 19.21 5.58
N TYR A 99 7.93 18.60 6.67
CA TYR A 99 7.96 17.16 6.84
C TYR A 99 6.84 16.70 7.78
N SER A 100 6.44 15.45 7.64
CA SER A 100 5.55 14.79 8.58
C SER A 100 6.20 13.51 9.08
N VAL A 101 5.86 13.12 10.31
CA VAL A 101 6.29 11.87 10.93
C VAL A 101 5.12 10.91 10.86
N CYS A 102 5.23 9.91 9.98
CA CYS A 102 4.17 8.96 9.65
C CYS A 102 4.64 7.52 9.89
N CYS A 103 3.69 6.58 9.88
CA CYS A 103 4.01 5.16 9.85
C CYS A 103 4.92 4.84 8.65
N LEU A 104 5.95 4.02 8.91
CA LEU A 104 6.86 3.54 7.88
C LEU A 104 6.17 2.46 7.05
N SER A 105 6.48 2.43 5.76
CA SER A 105 6.01 1.38 4.85
C SER A 105 6.91 0.14 4.99
N ASP A 106 6.35 -0.98 5.43
CA ASP A 106 7.09 -2.25 5.47
C ASP A 106 7.52 -2.70 4.06
N CYS A 107 6.81 -2.25 3.00
CA CYS A 107 7.21 -2.47 1.62
C CYS A 107 8.56 -1.84 1.26
N GLU A 108 8.97 -0.74 1.90
CA GLU A 108 10.28 -0.14 1.64
C GLU A 108 11.41 -1.06 2.07
N ALA A 109 11.24 -1.81 3.18
CA ALA A 109 12.20 -2.82 3.60
C ALA A 109 12.28 -3.98 2.61
N ILE A 110 11.13 -4.46 2.11
CA ILE A 110 11.05 -5.50 1.07
C ILE A 110 11.74 -5.03 -0.22
N THR A 111 11.44 -3.82 -0.65
CA THR A 111 11.99 -3.24 -1.88
C THR A 111 13.50 -3.04 -1.75
N GLY A 112 13.98 -2.56 -0.60
CA GLY A 112 15.41 -2.40 -0.33
C GLY A 112 16.19 -3.72 -0.36
N GLU A 113 15.61 -4.82 0.13
CA GLU A 113 16.20 -6.16 0.03
C GLU A 113 16.26 -6.66 -1.43
N ILE A 114 15.22 -6.40 -2.22
CA ILE A 114 15.20 -6.73 -3.65
C ILE A 114 16.27 -5.93 -4.39
N GLU A 115 16.32 -4.61 -4.18
CA GLU A 115 17.31 -3.71 -4.77
C GLU A 115 18.74 -4.12 -4.40
N GLY A 116 18.99 -4.48 -3.13
CA GLY A 116 20.30 -4.91 -2.65
C GLY A 116 20.82 -6.18 -3.32
N ARG A 117 19.90 -7.07 -3.74
CA ARG A 117 20.20 -8.31 -4.48
C ARG A 117 20.28 -8.09 -5.99
N VAL A 118 19.43 -7.24 -6.55
CA VAL A 118 19.40 -6.94 -8.00
C VAL A 118 20.56 -6.03 -8.41
N ARG A 119 20.79 -4.95 -7.65
CA ARG A 119 21.83 -3.92 -7.90
C ARG A 119 21.76 -3.26 -9.28
N ALA A 120 20.56 -3.13 -9.81
CA ALA A 120 20.25 -2.53 -11.09
C ALA A 120 18.82 -1.95 -11.06
N PRO A 121 18.48 -0.96 -11.91
CA PRO A 121 17.13 -0.39 -11.97
C PRO A 121 16.11 -1.33 -12.62
N THR A 122 16.56 -2.40 -13.27
CA THR A 122 15.74 -3.44 -13.88
C THR A 122 16.28 -4.83 -13.59
N ALA A 123 15.44 -5.86 -13.70
CA ALA A 123 15.87 -7.26 -13.65
C ALA A 123 14.95 -8.18 -14.49
N PRO A 124 15.45 -9.32 -15.00
CA PRO A 124 14.61 -10.32 -15.64
C PRO A 124 13.64 -10.98 -14.64
N PRO A 125 12.43 -11.39 -15.07
CA PRO A 125 11.41 -11.99 -14.20
C PRO A 125 11.90 -13.15 -13.33
N GLU A 126 12.73 -14.03 -13.89
CA GLU A 126 13.21 -15.24 -13.23
C GLU A 126 14.08 -14.91 -12.01
N GLN A 127 14.89 -13.86 -12.12
CA GLN A 127 15.70 -13.37 -11.01
C GLN A 127 14.81 -12.81 -9.89
N LEU A 128 13.80 -12.01 -10.23
CA LEU A 128 12.88 -11.42 -9.26
C LEU A 128 12.01 -12.47 -8.56
N LEU A 129 11.49 -13.44 -9.31
CA LEU A 129 10.76 -14.58 -8.74
C LEU A 129 11.63 -15.37 -7.75
N GLY A 130 12.89 -15.63 -8.13
CA GLY A 130 13.85 -16.30 -7.25
C GLY A 130 14.17 -15.51 -5.97
N ILE A 131 14.28 -14.19 -6.06
CA ILE A 131 14.53 -13.34 -4.90
C ILE A 131 13.31 -13.34 -3.97
N VAL A 132 12.12 -13.05 -4.51
CA VAL A 132 10.89 -12.84 -3.75
C VAL A 132 10.34 -14.12 -3.13
N ALA A 133 10.53 -15.27 -3.80
CA ALA A 133 10.23 -16.58 -3.22
C ALA A 133 11.10 -16.90 -2.00
N ASN A 134 12.29 -16.31 -1.90
CA ASN A 134 13.27 -16.52 -0.83
C ASN A 134 13.40 -15.31 0.11
N LEU A 135 12.39 -14.45 0.16
CA LEU A 135 12.35 -13.27 1.02
C LEU A 135 11.29 -13.46 2.10
N SER A 136 11.72 -13.55 3.36
CA SER A 136 10.83 -13.45 4.52
C SER A 136 10.54 -11.99 4.81
N SER A 137 9.30 -11.72 5.19
CA SER A 137 8.78 -10.44 5.66
C SER A 137 7.97 -10.67 6.94
N PHE A 138 7.25 -9.67 7.44
CA PHE A 138 6.50 -9.83 8.71
C PHE A 138 5.32 -10.78 8.57
N TYR A 139 4.66 -10.77 7.42
CA TYR A 139 3.44 -11.56 7.17
C TYR A 139 3.65 -12.66 6.12
N SER A 140 4.87 -12.82 5.59
CA SER A 140 5.22 -13.87 4.62
C SER A 140 6.51 -14.56 5.01
N GLU A 141 6.47 -15.89 5.15
CA GLU A 141 7.66 -16.70 5.43
C GLU A 141 8.25 -17.30 4.16
N ALA A 142 9.58 -17.30 4.05
CA ALA A 142 10.33 -17.94 2.98
C ALA A 142 10.94 -19.29 3.41
N PRO A 143 11.16 -20.23 2.48
CA PRO A 143 10.82 -20.16 1.06
C PRO A 143 9.33 -20.38 0.81
N ARG A 144 8.76 -19.64 -0.16
CA ARG A 144 7.35 -19.75 -0.55
C ARG A 144 7.19 -19.97 -2.05
N GLU A 145 6.15 -20.69 -2.42
CA GLU A 145 5.75 -20.82 -3.82
C GLU A 145 4.89 -19.62 -4.22
N LEU A 146 5.29 -18.93 -5.30
CA LEU A 146 4.52 -17.83 -5.86
C LEU A 146 3.42 -18.39 -6.78
N PRO A 147 2.17 -17.90 -6.68
CA PRO A 147 1.10 -18.29 -7.58
C PRO A 147 1.48 -18.14 -9.06
N PRO A 148 1.12 -19.09 -9.95
CA PRO A 148 1.44 -18.99 -11.38
C PRO A 148 0.94 -17.71 -12.05
N ALA A 149 -0.19 -17.17 -11.58
CA ALA A 149 -0.73 -15.91 -12.07
C ALA A 149 0.20 -14.72 -11.77
N LEU A 150 0.88 -14.70 -10.62
CA LEU A 150 1.87 -13.68 -10.28
C LEU A 150 3.11 -13.78 -11.18
N ALA A 151 3.58 -14.99 -11.46
CA ALA A 151 4.68 -15.19 -12.41
C ALA A 151 4.31 -14.73 -13.83
N GLY A 152 3.09 -15.04 -14.27
CA GLY A 152 2.55 -14.58 -15.56
C GLY A 152 2.50 -13.05 -15.65
N ARG A 153 1.99 -12.36 -14.62
CA ARG A 153 1.98 -10.89 -14.58
C ARG A 153 3.38 -10.29 -14.66
N LEU A 154 4.36 -10.88 -13.98
CA LEU A 154 5.73 -10.38 -14.05
C LEU A 154 6.35 -10.53 -15.44
N ALA A 155 6.07 -11.66 -16.11
CA ALA A 155 6.48 -11.88 -17.50
C ALA A 155 5.82 -10.86 -18.45
N GLU A 156 4.51 -10.59 -18.29
CA GLU A 156 3.81 -9.57 -19.07
C GLU A 156 4.41 -8.15 -18.87
N VAL A 157 4.85 -7.82 -17.65
CA VAL A 157 5.56 -6.55 -17.39
C VAL A 157 6.90 -6.52 -18.13
N ALA A 158 7.67 -7.60 -18.10
CA ALA A 158 8.95 -7.69 -18.81
C ALA A 158 8.80 -7.61 -20.33
N GLU A 159 7.79 -8.26 -20.92
CA GLU A 159 7.51 -8.19 -22.36
C GLU A 159 7.33 -6.76 -22.85
N ARG A 160 6.72 -5.89 -22.03
CA ARG A 160 6.53 -4.46 -22.34
C ARG A 160 7.82 -3.64 -22.25
N HIS A 161 8.83 -4.16 -21.55
CA HIS A 161 10.04 -3.44 -21.17
C HIS A 161 11.30 -4.16 -21.67
N GLY A 162 11.23 -4.81 -22.83
CA GLY A 162 12.40 -5.39 -23.50
C GLY A 162 12.97 -6.64 -22.83
N GLY A 163 12.14 -7.38 -22.08
CA GLY A 163 12.53 -8.58 -21.35
C GLY A 163 12.97 -8.33 -19.91
N GLU A 164 12.92 -7.08 -19.45
CA GLU A 164 13.38 -6.64 -18.14
C GLU A 164 12.23 -5.99 -17.37
N VAL A 165 12.18 -6.11 -16.05
CA VAL A 165 11.16 -5.47 -15.19
C VAL A 165 11.76 -4.23 -14.52
N PRO A 166 11.21 -3.02 -14.73
CA PRO A 166 11.64 -1.83 -14.00
C PRO A 166 11.24 -1.88 -12.52
N LEU A 167 12.20 -1.82 -11.60
CA LEU A 167 11.95 -1.97 -10.16
C LEU A 167 11.18 -0.79 -9.52
N HIS A 168 11.23 0.38 -10.16
CA HIS A 168 10.51 1.58 -9.70
C HIS A 168 9.28 1.88 -10.54
N GLY A 169 8.86 0.94 -11.39
CA GLY A 169 7.66 1.08 -12.20
C GLY A 169 6.39 0.79 -11.40
N ARG A 170 5.30 1.46 -11.77
CA ARG A 170 3.98 1.25 -11.17
C ARG A 170 3.54 -0.21 -11.26
N LEU A 171 3.76 -0.88 -12.40
CA LEU A 171 3.38 -2.27 -12.59
C LEU A 171 4.16 -3.23 -11.66
N PHE A 172 5.43 -2.95 -11.38
CA PHE A 172 6.18 -3.75 -10.41
C PHE A 172 5.72 -3.48 -8.97
N ALA A 173 5.41 -2.23 -8.62
CA ALA A 173 4.79 -1.91 -7.32
C ALA A 173 3.44 -2.63 -7.15
N GLN A 174 2.64 -2.72 -8.21
CA GLN A 174 1.38 -3.47 -8.23
C GLN A 174 1.61 -4.97 -8.06
N TRP A 175 2.62 -5.51 -8.72
CA TRP A 175 3.04 -6.90 -8.55
C TRP A 175 3.45 -7.19 -7.10
N LEU A 176 4.23 -6.29 -6.47
CA LEU A 176 4.60 -6.39 -5.05
C LEU A 176 3.38 -6.33 -4.12
N HIS A 177 2.40 -5.46 -4.40
CA HIS A 177 1.14 -5.44 -3.66
C HIS A 177 0.43 -6.81 -3.67
N HIS A 178 0.46 -7.53 -4.79
CA HIS A 178 -0.13 -8.87 -4.83
C HIS A 178 0.78 -9.95 -4.21
N ALA A 179 2.10 -9.75 -4.22
CA ALA A 179 3.06 -10.68 -3.63
C ALA A 179 3.17 -10.56 -2.10
N PHE A 180 2.88 -9.38 -1.54
CA PHE A 180 2.95 -9.02 -0.11
C PHE A 180 1.76 -8.10 0.27
N PRO A 181 0.53 -8.63 0.33
CA PRO A 181 -0.68 -7.80 0.37
C PRO A 181 -0.88 -6.99 1.66
N GLN A 182 -0.31 -7.43 2.78
CA GLN A 182 -0.36 -6.70 4.05
C GLN A 182 0.66 -5.55 4.11
N GLU A 183 1.74 -5.63 3.34
CA GLU A 183 2.93 -4.78 3.52
C GLU A 183 3.09 -3.78 2.37
N CYS A 184 2.78 -4.19 1.15
CA CYS A 184 2.97 -3.39 -0.05
C CYS A 184 1.69 -2.67 -0.49
N PRO A 185 1.67 -1.31 -0.52
CA PRO A 185 0.51 -0.56 -0.98
C PRO A 185 0.20 -0.81 -2.46
N TYR A 186 -1.08 -0.83 -2.80
CA TYR A 186 -1.53 -0.79 -4.18
C TYR A 186 -1.19 0.58 -4.79
N PRO A 187 -0.57 0.64 -5.98
CA PRO A 187 -0.11 1.91 -6.56
C PRO A 187 -1.25 2.63 -7.28
N HIS A 188 -2.14 3.20 -6.47
CA HIS A 188 -3.25 4.03 -6.93
C HIS A 188 -2.71 5.29 -7.64
N VAL A 189 -3.30 5.64 -8.79
CA VAL A 189 -2.97 6.89 -9.48
C VAL A 189 -3.86 7.97 -8.90
N HIS A 190 -3.27 8.83 -8.07
CA HIS A 190 -4.01 9.93 -7.43
C HIS A 190 -4.22 11.09 -8.41
N GLU A 191 -5.41 11.68 -8.40
CA GLU A 191 -5.69 12.89 -9.17
C GLU A 191 -4.85 14.09 -8.70
N ALA A 192 -4.58 14.18 -7.39
CA ALA A 192 -3.80 15.24 -6.79
C ALA A 192 -2.89 14.70 -5.68
N ALA A 193 -1.58 14.91 -5.80
CA ALA A 193 -0.59 14.46 -4.80
C ALA A 193 -0.85 15.03 -3.39
N ALA A 194 -1.54 16.17 -3.28
CA ALA A 194 -1.87 16.79 -2.00
C ALA A 194 -2.71 15.87 -1.09
N VAL A 195 -3.50 14.94 -1.62
CA VAL A 195 -4.33 14.02 -0.82
C VAL A 195 -3.49 13.11 0.08
N LEU A 196 -2.21 12.90 -0.25
CA LEU A 196 -1.25 12.13 0.55
C LEU A 196 -0.52 12.98 1.59
N THR A 197 -0.92 14.23 1.80
CA THR A 197 -0.32 15.12 2.80
C THR A 197 -1.28 15.36 3.97
N PRO A 198 -0.82 15.30 5.23
CA PRO A 198 -1.69 15.58 6.38
C PRO A 198 -2.31 16.98 6.34
N GLY A 199 -1.57 17.99 5.85
CA GLY A 199 -2.06 19.36 5.73
C GLY A 199 -3.33 19.50 4.88
N HIS A 200 -3.48 18.66 3.85
CA HIS A 200 -4.70 18.64 3.02
C HIS A 200 -5.97 18.30 3.80
N TRP A 201 -5.84 17.52 4.87
CA TRP A 201 -6.95 17.03 5.70
C TRP A 201 -7.07 17.76 7.05
N ALA A 202 -6.15 18.68 7.33
CA ALA A 202 -6.18 19.51 8.53
C ALA A 202 -6.93 20.84 8.33
N GLU A 203 -7.15 21.27 7.08
CA GLU A 203 -7.69 22.58 6.73
C GLU A 203 -9.10 22.48 6.10
N GLY A 204 -10.03 23.33 6.58
CA GLY A 204 -11.36 23.52 5.97
C GLY A 204 -12.43 22.52 6.43
N ASN A 205 -13.30 22.10 5.50
CA ASN A 205 -14.42 21.18 5.76
C ASN A 205 -14.09 19.71 5.46
N ARG A 206 -12.84 19.41 5.11
CA ARG A 206 -12.38 18.06 4.75
C ARG A 206 -11.99 17.34 6.03
N THR A 207 -12.61 16.20 6.30
CA THR A 207 -12.31 15.40 7.48
C THR A 207 -11.89 14.01 7.06
N ALA A 208 -10.77 13.54 7.60
CA ALA A 208 -10.37 12.15 7.44
C ALA A 208 -11.37 11.21 8.11
N ALA A 209 -11.99 11.61 9.23
CA ALA A 209 -12.96 10.80 9.98
C ALA A 209 -14.39 10.87 9.43
N ALA A 210 -15.09 9.74 9.45
CA ALA A 210 -16.53 9.62 9.24
C ALA A 210 -17.31 9.94 10.52
N ALA A 211 -18.52 10.48 10.34
CA ALA A 211 -19.47 10.64 11.43
C ALA A 211 -19.97 9.28 11.93
N LYS A 212 -20.34 9.16 13.21
CA LYS A 212 -20.87 7.90 13.78
C LYS A 212 -22.10 7.40 13.02
N GLU A 213 -22.98 8.31 12.62
CA GLU A 213 -24.19 8.01 11.84
C GLU A 213 -23.85 7.44 10.44
N GLU A 214 -22.82 7.99 9.79
CA GLU A 214 -22.32 7.48 8.51
C GLU A 214 -21.83 6.04 8.65
N ARG A 215 -21.01 5.76 9.67
CA ARG A 215 -20.51 4.41 9.93
C ARG A 215 -21.64 3.42 10.20
N GLN A 216 -22.61 3.80 11.03
CA GLN A 216 -23.79 2.97 11.32
C GLN A 216 -24.63 2.67 10.08
N ARG A 217 -24.85 3.68 9.23
CA ARG A 217 -25.55 3.50 7.96
C ARG A 217 -24.85 2.48 7.07
N LYS A 218 -23.52 2.55 6.96
CA LYS A 218 -22.72 1.65 6.12
C LYS A 218 -22.67 0.22 6.63
N ILE A 219 -22.65 0.03 7.94
CA ILE A 219 -22.82 -1.29 8.56
C ILE A 219 -24.19 -1.88 8.16
N ALA A 220 -25.27 -1.10 8.33
CA ALA A 220 -26.63 -1.56 8.01
C ALA A 220 -26.81 -1.89 6.51
N GLU A 221 -26.25 -1.07 5.61
CA GLU A 221 -26.27 -1.32 4.16
C GLU A 221 -25.56 -2.63 3.79
N ALA A 222 -24.40 -2.90 4.41
CA ALA A 222 -23.65 -4.13 4.16
C ALA A 222 -24.38 -5.39 4.69
N GLU A 223 -25.04 -5.31 5.84
CA GLU A 223 -25.85 -6.39 6.40
C GLU A 223 -27.06 -6.73 5.50
N ALA A 224 -27.73 -5.69 4.99
CA ALA A 224 -28.83 -5.86 4.04
C ALA A 224 -28.35 -6.53 2.73
N GLY A 225 -27.20 -6.11 2.19
CA GLY A 225 -26.62 -6.67 0.97
C GLY A 225 -26.17 -8.13 1.11
N ALA A 226 -25.57 -8.51 2.25
CA ALA A 226 -25.14 -9.88 2.52
C ALA A 226 -26.31 -10.89 2.57
N SER A 227 -27.51 -10.43 2.97
CA SER A 227 -28.72 -11.27 2.98
C SER A 227 -29.28 -11.55 1.58
N ALA A 228 -28.88 -10.77 0.56
CA ALA A 228 -29.46 -10.80 -0.78
C ALA A 228 -28.58 -11.52 -1.83
N GLY A 229 -27.33 -11.88 -1.51
CA GLY A 229 -26.38 -12.43 -2.48
C GLY A 229 -25.37 -13.41 -1.89
N ALA A 230 -25.74 -14.68 -1.82
CA ALA A 230 -24.77 -15.78 -1.76
C ALA A 230 -24.53 -16.28 -3.20
N ALA A 231 -23.60 -15.64 -3.91
CA ALA A 231 -23.11 -16.12 -5.20
C ALA A 231 -21.65 -16.56 -5.06
N GLU A 232 -21.36 -17.67 -5.74
CA GLU A 232 -20.27 -18.60 -5.50
C GLU A 232 -18.87 -18.02 -5.72
N GLY A 233 -17.90 -18.63 -5.01
CA GLY A 233 -16.48 -18.38 -5.13
C GLY A 233 -15.96 -18.66 -6.54
N GLY A 234 -15.95 -17.62 -7.38
CA GLY A 234 -15.09 -17.54 -8.54
C GLY A 234 -13.67 -17.29 -8.09
N ARG A 235 -12.70 -18.03 -8.65
CA ARG A 235 -11.27 -17.72 -8.59
C ARG A 235 -11.10 -16.21 -8.82
N SER A 236 -10.69 -15.48 -7.79
CA SER A 236 -10.45 -14.04 -7.91
C SER A 236 -9.37 -13.83 -8.97
N GLU A 237 -9.77 -13.35 -10.14
CA GLU A 237 -8.81 -12.74 -11.06
C GLU A 237 -8.07 -11.66 -10.26
N LEU A 238 -6.74 -11.62 -10.39
CA LEU A 238 -5.94 -10.58 -9.78
C LEU A 238 -6.45 -9.24 -10.33
N ALA A 239 -7.03 -8.40 -9.47
CA ALA A 239 -7.48 -7.07 -9.84
C ALA A 239 -6.25 -6.27 -10.33
N TRP A 240 -6.12 -6.18 -11.66
CA TRP A 240 -4.92 -5.72 -12.33
C TRP A 240 -5.21 -4.53 -13.24
N SER A 241 -4.35 -3.54 -13.21
CA SER A 241 -4.39 -2.32 -14.02
C SER A 241 -3.12 -2.23 -14.87
N ASP A 242 -3.29 -2.21 -16.18
CA ASP A 242 -2.21 -2.20 -17.17
C ASP A 242 -1.50 -0.86 -17.37
N GLU A 243 -1.95 0.19 -16.68
CA GLU A 243 -1.36 1.53 -16.74
C GLU A 243 0.06 1.53 -16.15
N GLU A 244 1.05 1.94 -16.94
CA GLU A 244 2.43 2.02 -16.47
C GLU A 244 2.87 3.46 -16.24
N VAL A 245 3.57 3.68 -15.13
CA VAL A 245 4.19 4.96 -14.79
C VAL A 245 5.63 4.68 -14.38
N LEU A 246 6.58 5.28 -15.10
CA LEU A 246 8.02 5.20 -14.84
C LEU A 246 8.53 6.57 -14.39
N PRO A 247 8.85 6.76 -13.10
CA PRO A 247 9.25 8.06 -12.56
C PRO A 247 10.53 8.64 -13.19
N VAL A 248 11.41 7.79 -13.72
CA VAL A 248 12.72 8.18 -14.28
C VAL A 248 12.98 7.42 -15.58
N HIS A 249 12.40 7.87 -16.69
CA HIS A 249 12.86 7.44 -18.01
C HIS A 249 13.71 8.54 -18.63
N GLU A 250 15.01 8.31 -18.79
CA GLU A 250 15.79 9.09 -19.76
C GLU A 250 15.22 8.76 -21.16
N PRO A 251 14.95 9.77 -22.01
CA PRO A 251 14.59 9.50 -23.38
C PRO A 251 15.74 8.74 -24.06
N PRO A 252 15.45 7.80 -24.98
CA PRO A 252 16.48 7.07 -25.70
C PRO A 252 17.46 8.06 -26.33
N ARG A 253 18.76 7.89 -26.08
CA ARG A 253 19.81 8.74 -26.68
C ARG A 253 19.63 8.71 -28.20
N ALA A 254 19.29 9.85 -28.79
CA ALA A 254 19.29 10.01 -30.24
C ALA A 254 20.69 9.65 -30.77
N PRO A 255 20.80 8.95 -31.91
CA PRO A 255 22.10 8.66 -32.50
C PRO A 255 22.84 9.99 -32.72
N ALA A 256 24.08 10.06 -32.25
CA ALA A 256 24.91 11.25 -32.37
C ALA A 256 24.92 11.70 -33.84
N ARG A 257 24.43 12.92 -34.10
CA ARG A 257 24.51 13.50 -35.43
C ARG A 257 26.01 13.67 -35.73
N PRO A 258 26.53 13.16 -36.86
CA PRO A 258 27.89 13.47 -37.25
C PRO A 258 28.00 15.00 -37.38
N TRP A 259 29.03 15.55 -36.77
CA TRP A 259 29.37 16.97 -36.90
C TRP A 259 29.60 17.24 -38.39
N ALA A 260 28.92 18.25 -38.92
CA ALA A 260 29.11 18.77 -40.26
C ALA A 260 29.95 20.06 -40.17
#